data_AF-A0AAD5GD41-F1
#
_entry.id   AF-A0AAD5GD41-F1
#
_cell.length_a   1.000
_cell.length_b   1.000
_cell.length_c   1.000
_cell.angle_alpha   90.00
_cell.angle_beta   90.00
_cell.angle_gamma   90.00
#
_symmetry.space_group_name_H-M   'P 1'
#
loop_
_entity.id
_entity.type
_entity.pdbx_description
1 polymer ?
#
loop_
_entity_poly.entity_id
_entity_poly.type
_entity_poly.pdbx_seq_one_letter_code
_entity_poly.pdbx_strand_id
1 'polypeptide(L)'
;MAVVVPKRVGDQGYDCVDLLVNEFHKIGLIVDTVPGLNDEFLKLAAPVEVLGKAAAELRLKKRTQIGVDLQFEWDEADAFVKQSDGSLFSWCERFRCYNHMIYGIVNKSDSAIVLKSDSRDIRWEPGKPLLWKLENEAIVKEVFPIHDEIKRKRLLKCWALNWRDLIHQPLDEIYAYYGAKIAIYFAFIGMYTKWLLFPAAFGIFVQLIFAVLDTSLFLCMHNVMGSLLSSILEAEKLYPFGQVLENLMENSLPYIKYSYRKYRAVRNKRKREKGMAARKSYFNSRVEKEYFKPIYSASVGEELEDGLFDEFLELALQFGTIMMFACAFPPAFAFAALNNVTEIRADALKILVMYRRPVPRVAATVGAWLNIFQFLIVVSICTNCILLVCLYDKEGNWSISPGLAAILIMEHVLLLIKFGFSRIVPEEPDWVKANRMKNATQAQNMCSKQLLRNISGRRGTLVTGTPNAD
;
A
#
# COMPACT_ATOMS: atom_id res chain seq x y z
N MET A 1 4.81 -5.94 -16.25
CA MET A 1 6.10 -5.79 -15.50
C MET A 1 7.14 -5.19 -16.43
N ALA A 2 8.23 -4.62 -15.92
CA ALA A 2 9.41 -4.21 -16.70
C ALA A 2 10.64 -4.96 -16.19
N VAL A 3 11.49 -5.42 -17.12
CA VAL A 3 12.84 -5.92 -16.82
C VAL A 3 13.84 -4.96 -17.43
N VAL A 4 14.81 -4.51 -16.63
CA VAL A 4 15.86 -3.57 -17.06
C VAL A 4 17.12 -4.33 -17.43
N VAL A 5 17.54 -4.19 -18.67
CA VAL A 5 18.72 -4.86 -19.23
C VAL A 5 19.69 -3.82 -19.82
N PRO A 6 21.00 -4.13 -19.94
CA PRO A 6 21.94 -3.25 -20.61
C PRO A 6 21.51 -3.01 -22.06
N LYS A 7 21.74 -1.77 -22.53
CA LYS A 7 21.45 -1.41 -23.91
C LYS A 7 22.46 -2.07 -24.86
N ARG A 8 21.97 -2.64 -25.97
CA ARG A 8 22.82 -3.19 -27.05
C ARG A 8 23.78 -2.12 -27.61
N VAL A 9 25.04 -2.47 -27.81
CA VAL A 9 26.07 -1.62 -28.42
C VAL A 9 26.60 -2.30 -29.69
N GLY A 10 26.11 -1.87 -30.86
CA GLY A 10 26.52 -2.45 -32.16
C GLY A 10 25.75 -3.71 -32.57
N ASP A 11 26.31 -4.49 -33.51
CA ASP A 11 25.76 -5.77 -34.02
C ASP A 11 26.06 -6.99 -33.13
N GLN A 12 26.81 -6.81 -32.04
CA GLN A 12 27.04 -7.84 -31.04
C GLN A 12 25.89 -7.80 -30.03
N GLY A 13 24.85 -8.59 -30.30
CA GLY A 13 23.73 -8.78 -29.39
C GLY A 13 24.15 -9.57 -28.15
N TYR A 14 23.58 -9.22 -26.99
CA TYR A 14 23.69 -10.04 -25.80
C TYR A 14 22.90 -11.34 -26.02
N ASP A 15 23.60 -12.43 -26.33
CA ASP A 15 23.01 -13.77 -26.49
C ASP A 15 22.17 -14.14 -25.25
N CYS A 16 22.61 -13.73 -24.06
CA CYS A 16 21.86 -13.92 -22.81
C CYS A 16 20.51 -13.16 -22.74
N VAL A 17 20.44 -11.95 -23.29
CA VAL A 17 19.19 -11.15 -23.30
C VAL A 17 18.26 -11.64 -24.39
N ASP A 18 18.79 -12.00 -25.57
CA ASP A 18 18.01 -12.60 -26.65
C ASP A 18 17.44 -13.96 -26.23
N LEU A 19 18.23 -14.80 -25.54
CA LEU A 19 17.74 -16.03 -24.93
C LEU A 19 16.64 -15.75 -23.90
N LEU A 20 16.82 -14.76 -23.02
CA LEU A 20 15.81 -14.40 -22.03
C LEU A 20 14.48 -14.01 -22.68
N VAL A 21 14.53 -13.18 -23.74
CA VAL A 21 13.33 -12.78 -24.51
C VAL A 21 12.69 -13.99 -25.18
N ASN A 22 13.48 -14.91 -25.74
CA ASN A 22 12.97 -16.14 -26.33
C ASN A 22 12.29 -17.05 -25.30
N GLU A 23 12.85 -17.19 -24.10
CA GLU A 23 12.23 -17.94 -23.01
C GLU A 23 10.92 -17.29 -22.53
N PHE A 24 10.84 -15.96 -22.48
CA PHE A 24 9.59 -15.27 -22.19
C PHE A 24 8.51 -15.57 -23.25
N HIS A 25 8.86 -15.54 -24.54
CA HIS A 25 7.93 -15.90 -25.60
C HIS A 25 7.49 -17.37 -25.52
N LYS A 26 8.39 -18.31 -25.19
CA LYS A 26 8.05 -19.75 -25.04
C LYS A 26 7.00 -20.00 -23.95
N ILE A 27 6.98 -19.18 -22.90
CA ILE A 27 6.02 -19.28 -21.79
C ILE A 27 4.71 -18.54 -22.10
N GLY A 28 4.63 -17.84 -23.24
CA GLY A 28 3.44 -17.11 -23.67
C GLY A 28 3.35 -15.68 -23.14
N LEU A 29 4.47 -15.12 -22.65
CA LEU A 29 4.55 -13.70 -22.35
C LEU A 29 4.72 -12.89 -23.64
N ILE A 30 4.06 -11.74 -23.70
CA ILE A 30 4.24 -10.74 -24.75
C ILE A 30 5.34 -9.78 -24.27
N VAL A 31 6.42 -9.69 -25.04
CA VAL A 31 7.58 -8.83 -24.73
C VAL A 31 7.62 -7.66 -25.70
N ASP A 32 7.56 -6.44 -25.18
CA ASP A 32 7.76 -5.20 -25.94
C ASP A 32 9.06 -4.54 -25.48
N THR A 33 10.07 -4.54 -26.36
CA THR A 33 11.40 -4.01 -26.09
C THR A 33 11.46 -2.53 -26.39
N VAL A 34 11.79 -1.74 -25.37
CA VAL A 34 11.85 -0.28 -25.47
C VAL A 34 13.26 0.23 -25.19
N PRO A 35 13.92 0.86 -26.17
CA PRO A 35 15.25 1.41 -25.95
C PRO A 35 15.17 2.64 -25.03
N GLY A 36 16.04 2.67 -24.04
CA GLY A 36 16.24 3.81 -23.15
C GLY A 36 17.58 4.51 -23.37
N LEU A 37 17.92 5.36 -22.41
CA LEU A 37 19.11 6.21 -22.46
C LEU A 37 20.40 5.41 -22.34
N ASN A 38 20.52 4.71 -21.21
CA ASN A 38 21.65 3.86 -20.83
C ASN A 38 21.28 2.38 -20.89
N ASP A 39 20.00 2.09 -20.77
CA ASP A 39 19.42 0.76 -20.55
C ASP A 39 18.33 0.49 -21.58
N GLU A 40 18.02 -0.77 -21.80
CA GLU A 40 16.90 -1.25 -22.59
C GLU A 40 15.85 -1.85 -21.64
N PHE A 41 14.57 -1.62 -21.93
CA PHE A 41 13.46 -1.99 -21.07
C PHE A 41 12.58 -3.03 -21.75
N LEU A 42 12.51 -4.23 -21.19
CA LEU A 42 11.61 -5.28 -21.66
C LEU A 42 10.28 -5.16 -20.92
N LYS A 43 9.23 -4.69 -21.59
CA LYS A 43 7.88 -4.67 -21.02
C LYS A 43 7.25 -6.04 -21.19
N LEU A 44 6.77 -6.59 -20.09
CA LEU A 44 6.12 -7.90 -20.05
C LEU A 44 4.62 -7.73 -19.84
N ALA A 45 3.85 -8.33 -20.73
CA ALA A 45 2.41 -8.53 -20.64
C ALA A 45 2.07 -10.01 -20.83
N ALA A 46 0.91 -10.43 -20.35
CA ALA A 46 0.45 -11.81 -20.44
C ALA A 46 -1.04 -11.84 -20.80
N PRO A 47 -1.47 -12.66 -21.76
CA PRO A 47 -2.88 -12.96 -21.97
C PRO A 47 -3.52 -13.53 -20.69
N VAL A 48 -4.84 -13.34 -20.54
CA VAL A 48 -5.57 -13.79 -19.34
C VAL A 48 -5.50 -15.32 -19.19
N GLU A 49 -5.50 -16.05 -20.31
CA GLU A 49 -5.35 -17.51 -20.32
C GLU A 49 -4.01 -17.97 -19.74
N VAL A 50 -2.91 -17.35 -20.18
CA VAL A 50 -1.56 -17.69 -19.70
C VAL A 50 -1.44 -17.37 -18.20
N LEU A 51 -1.98 -16.23 -17.76
CA LEU A 51 -2.07 -15.89 -16.34
C LEU A 51 -2.93 -16.89 -15.55
N GLY A 52 -4.00 -17.40 -16.16
CA GLY A 52 -4.88 -18.39 -15.56
C GLY A 52 -4.21 -19.75 -15.35
N LYS A 53 -3.45 -20.21 -16.35
CA LYS A 53 -2.64 -21.44 -16.21
C LYS A 53 -1.59 -21.28 -15.10
N ALA A 54 -0.87 -20.16 -15.09
CA ALA A 54 0.10 -19.86 -14.03
C ALA A 54 -0.56 -19.75 -12.64
N ALA A 55 -1.79 -19.20 -12.56
CA ALA A 55 -2.56 -19.14 -11.32
C ALA A 55 -2.94 -20.52 -10.79
N ALA A 56 -3.30 -21.45 -11.69
CA ALA A 56 -3.63 -22.83 -11.36
C ALA A 56 -2.39 -23.62 -10.90
N GLU A 57 -1.24 -23.44 -11.58
CA GLU A 57 0.06 -24.00 -11.18
C GLU A 57 0.49 -23.52 -9.80
N LEU A 58 0.30 -22.23 -9.51
CA LEU A 58 0.51 -21.63 -8.18
C LEU A 58 -0.48 -22.10 -7.10
N ARG A 59 -1.51 -22.86 -7.48
CA ARG A 59 -2.60 -23.31 -6.61
C ARG A 59 -3.26 -22.14 -5.87
N LEU A 60 -3.44 -21.01 -6.55
CA LEU A 60 -4.07 -19.84 -5.95
C LEU A 60 -5.50 -20.19 -5.49
N LYS A 61 -5.85 -19.80 -4.26
CA LYS A 61 -7.23 -19.95 -3.78
C LYS A 61 -8.01 -18.68 -4.07
N LYS A 62 -9.20 -18.83 -4.67
CA LYS A 62 -10.08 -17.73 -5.04
C LYS A 62 -11.51 -18.01 -4.60
N ARG A 63 -12.23 -16.94 -4.30
CA ARG A 63 -13.66 -16.99 -3.99
C ARG A 63 -14.45 -17.32 -5.26
N THR A 64 -15.30 -18.33 -5.18
CA THR A 64 -16.31 -18.67 -6.19
C THR A 64 -17.54 -17.79 -6.06
N GLN A 65 -18.37 -17.69 -7.11
CA GLN A 65 -19.66 -16.98 -7.07
C GLN A 65 -20.60 -17.55 -5.99
N ILE A 66 -20.36 -18.82 -5.64
CA ILE A 66 -21.01 -19.60 -4.60
C ILE A 66 -20.47 -19.21 -3.21
N GLY A 67 -19.52 -18.29 -3.10
CA GLY A 67 -18.98 -17.78 -1.84
C GLY A 67 -17.99 -18.71 -1.16
N VAL A 68 -17.35 -19.63 -1.90
CA VAL A 68 -16.40 -20.61 -1.35
C VAL A 68 -15.00 -20.34 -1.88
N ASP A 69 -13.96 -20.45 -1.03
CA ASP A 69 -12.58 -20.36 -1.52
C ASP A 69 -12.11 -21.72 -1.99
N LEU A 70 -11.96 -21.87 -3.31
CA LEU A 70 -11.44 -23.07 -3.96
C LEU A 70 -10.11 -22.78 -4.63
N GLN A 71 -9.34 -23.84 -4.85
CA GLN A 71 -8.17 -23.75 -5.72
C GLN A 71 -8.65 -23.34 -7.13
N PHE A 72 -7.96 -22.36 -7.69
CA PHE A 72 -8.29 -21.84 -9.00
C PHE A 72 -7.89 -22.84 -10.08
N GLU A 73 -8.85 -23.12 -10.96
CA GLU A 73 -8.65 -23.91 -12.17
C GLU A 73 -9.12 -23.07 -13.37
N TRP A 74 -8.33 -23.09 -14.44
CA TRP A 74 -8.62 -22.26 -15.61
C TRP A 74 -9.90 -22.68 -16.33
N ASP A 75 -10.15 -23.98 -16.42
CA ASP A 75 -11.33 -24.52 -17.13
C ASP A 75 -12.65 -24.12 -16.44
N GLU A 76 -12.61 -23.84 -15.14
CA GLU A 76 -13.74 -23.37 -14.34
C GLU A 76 -13.66 -21.87 -14.01
N ALA A 77 -12.92 -21.07 -14.78
CA ALA A 77 -12.68 -19.65 -14.48
C ALA A 77 -13.95 -18.82 -14.26
N ASP A 78 -15.05 -19.15 -14.96
CA ASP A 78 -16.33 -18.45 -14.81
C ASP A 78 -17.03 -18.70 -13.47
N ALA A 79 -16.70 -19.80 -12.78
CA ALA A 79 -17.22 -20.08 -11.44
C ALA A 79 -16.62 -19.15 -10.37
N PHE A 80 -15.54 -18.43 -10.69
CA PHE A 80 -14.83 -17.54 -9.76
C PHE A 80 -15.35 -16.09 -9.81
N VAL A 81 -15.31 -15.42 -8.64
CA VAL A 81 -15.71 -14.02 -8.51
C VAL A 81 -14.71 -13.14 -9.25
N LYS A 82 -15.24 -12.29 -10.13
CA LYS A 82 -14.51 -11.22 -10.79
C LYS A 82 -14.44 -10.00 -9.87
N GLN A 83 -13.38 -9.21 -10.02
CA GLN A 83 -13.21 -7.94 -9.33
C GLN A 83 -14.27 -6.93 -9.79
N SER A 84 -14.39 -5.82 -9.04
CA SER A 84 -15.28 -4.70 -9.37
C SER A 84 -14.99 -4.07 -10.74
N ASP A 85 -13.75 -4.15 -11.22
CA ASP A 85 -13.34 -3.70 -12.55
C ASP A 85 -13.61 -4.73 -13.67
N GLY A 86 -14.29 -5.83 -13.34
CA GLY A 86 -14.61 -6.94 -14.25
C GLY A 86 -13.46 -7.93 -14.45
N SER A 87 -12.30 -7.69 -13.86
CA SER A 87 -11.15 -8.57 -14.08
C SER A 87 -11.16 -9.82 -13.21
N LEU A 88 -10.65 -10.93 -13.75
CA LEU A 88 -10.62 -12.20 -13.02
C LEU A 88 -9.61 -12.19 -11.87
N PHE A 89 -8.46 -11.55 -12.06
CA PHE A 89 -7.36 -11.51 -11.10
C PHE A 89 -7.11 -10.10 -10.57
N SER A 90 -6.96 -10.00 -9.25
CA SER A 90 -6.43 -8.84 -8.54
C SER A 90 -5.01 -8.51 -8.95
N TRP A 91 -4.60 -7.26 -8.70
CA TRP A 91 -3.22 -6.86 -8.92
C TRP A 91 -2.21 -7.75 -8.17
N CYS A 92 -2.51 -8.13 -6.92
CA CYS A 92 -1.65 -9.02 -6.14
C CYS A 92 -1.52 -10.42 -6.76
N GLU A 93 -2.63 -11.02 -7.20
CA GLU A 93 -2.62 -12.32 -7.86
C GLU A 93 -1.87 -12.27 -9.19
N ARG A 94 -2.11 -11.25 -10.02
CA ARG A 94 -1.37 -11.06 -11.27
C ARG A 94 0.12 -10.92 -11.03
N PHE A 95 0.51 -10.11 -10.05
CA PHE A 95 1.92 -9.92 -9.70
C PHE A 95 2.57 -11.24 -9.27
N ARG A 96 1.88 -12.06 -8.47
CA ARG A 96 2.35 -13.41 -8.11
C ARG A 96 2.48 -14.31 -9.32
N CYS A 97 1.52 -14.31 -10.24
CA CYS A 97 1.61 -15.07 -11.49
C CYS A 97 2.80 -14.62 -12.34
N TYR A 98 2.99 -13.31 -12.54
CA TYR A 98 4.15 -12.79 -13.27
C TYR A 98 5.47 -13.23 -12.63
N ASN A 99 5.61 -13.09 -11.31
CA ASN A 99 6.83 -13.54 -10.63
C ASN A 99 7.03 -15.05 -10.77
N HIS A 100 5.97 -15.85 -10.62
CA HIS A 100 6.06 -17.29 -10.82
C HIS A 100 6.51 -17.66 -12.23
N MET A 101 5.96 -17.01 -13.26
CA MET A 101 6.33 -17.27 -14.64
C MET A 101 7.77 -16.84 -14.96
N ILE A 102 8.17 -15.65 -14.52
CA ILE A 102 9.47 -15.05 -14.85
C ILE A 102 10.61 -15.73 -14.06
N TYR A 103 10.40 -16.04 -12.77
CA TYR A 103 11.38 -16.75 -11.95
C TYR A 103 11.25 -18.27 -12.05
N GLY A 104 10.18 -18.80 -12.66
CA GLY A 104 10.00 -20.22 -12.95
C GLY A 104 10.77 -20.73 -14.16
N ILE A 105 11.44 -19.84 -14.90
CA ILE A 105 12.25 -20.19 -16.09
C ILE A 105 13.52 -20.88 -15.64
N VAL A 106 13.55 -22.21 -15.70
CA VAL A 106 14.69 -23.03 -15.29
C VAL A 106 15.34 -23.74 -16.47
N ASN A 107 16.64 -24.04 -16.36
CA ASN A 107 17.31 -24.83 -17.38
C ASN A 107 16.79 -26.27 -17.29
N LYS A 108 16.07 -26.70 -18.32
CA LYS A 108 15.54 -28.06 -18.45
C LYS A 108 16.52 -29.04 -19.12
N SER A 109 17.66 -28.54 -19.60
CA SER A 109 18.70 -29.36 -20.22
C SER A 109 19.51 -30.09 -19.15
N ASP A 110 20.02 -31.26 -19.50
CA ASP A 110 20.90 -32.05 -18.62
C ASP A 110 22.29 -31.43 -18.44
N SER A 111 22.65 -30.45 -19.28
CA SER A 111 23.94 -29.76 -19.27
C SER A 111 23.82 -28.26 -19.06
N ALA A 112 24.90 -27.66 -18.58
CA ALA A 112 24.97 -26.22 -18.39
C ALA A 112 25.05 -25.50 -19.75
N ILE A 113 24.18 -24.52 -19.95
CA ILE A 113 24.17 -23.68 -21.16
C ILE A 113 25.14 -22.51 -20.92
N VAL A 114 26.07 -22.28 -21.85
CA VAL A 114 27.00 -21.15 -21.77
C VAL A 114 26.38 -19.96 -22.49
N LEU A 115 26.11 -18.89 -21.75
CA LEU A 115 25.56 -17.64 -22.24
C LEU A 115 26.69 -16.64 -22.44
N LYS A 116 26.80 -16.09 -23.65
CA LYS A 116 27.79 -15.05 -23.93
C LYS A 116 27.25 -13.69 -23.51
N SER A 117 28.05 -12.96 -22.75
CA SER A 117 27.88 -11.53 -22.44
C SER A 117 29.19 -10.81 -22.77
N ASP A 118 29.14 -9.52 -23.14
CA ASP A 118 30.24 -8.67 -23.69
C ASP A 118 31.66 -8.87 -23.11
N SER A 119 31.79 -9.42 -21.90
CA SER A 119 33.08 -9.68 -21.26
C SER A 119 33.16 -10.99 -20.45
N ARG A 120 32.10 -11.80 -20.40
CA ARG A 120 32.02 -13.00 -19.55
C ARG A 120 31.12 -14.08 -20.14
N ASP A 121 31.59 -15.33 -20.00
CA ASP A 121 30.79 -16.52 -20.25
C ASP A 121 30.04 -16.90 -18.96
N ILE A 122 28.72 -16.86 -19.01
CA ILE A 122 27.85 -17.19 -17.87
C ILE A 122 27.34 -18.61 -18.04
N ARG A 123 27.67 -19.49 -17.11
CA ARG A 123 27.13 -20.86 -17.09
C ARG A 123 25.77 -20.87 -16.41
N TRP A 124 24.74 -21.29 -17.15
CA TRP A 124 23.39 -21.52 -16.65
C TRP A 124 23.22 -22.99 -16.28
N GLU A 125 23.28 -23.29 -14.99
CA GLU A 125 23.21 -24.66 -14.46
C GLU A 125 21.80 -25.27 -14.58
N PRO A 126 21.69 -26.60 -14.77
CA PRO A 126 20.42 -27.33 -14.75
C PRO A 126 19.59 -27.03 -13.50
N GLY A 127 18.28 -26.80 -13.67
CA GLY A 127 17.34 -26.55 -12.58
C GLY A 127 17.43 -25.17 -11.91
N LYS A 128 18.39 -24.30 -12.27
CA LYS A 128 18.49 -22.94 -11.73
C LYS A 128 17.65 -21.95 -12.52
N PRO A 129 16.99 -20.96 -11.87
CA PRO A 129 16.25 -19.92 -12.57
C PRO A 129 17.17 -19.00 -13.40
N LEU A 130 16.80 -18.74 -14.65
CA LEU A 130 17.56 -17.89 -15.58
C LEU A 130 17.63 -16.45 -15.06
N LEU A 131 16.47 -15.87 -14.72
CA LEU A 131 16.41 -14.46 -14.31
C LEU A 131 17.25 -14.19 -13.05
N TRP A 132 17.13 -15.04 -12.03
CA TRP A 132 17.93 -14.95 -10.80
C TRP A 132 19.43 -14.99 -11.09
N LYS A 133 19.87 -15.86 -12.03
CA LYS A 133 21.28 -15.91 -12.43
C LYS A 133 21.71 -14.62 -13.12
N LEU A 134 20.88 -14.05 -14.00
CA LEU A 134 21.18 -12.79 -14.68
C LEU A 134 21.16 -11.58 -13.74
N GLU A 135 20.35 -11.59 -12.68
CA GLU A 135 20.34 -10.58 -11.62
C GLU A 135 21.63 -10.63 -10.79
N ASN A 136 22.07 -11.83 -10.39
CA ASN A 136 23.33 -12.00 -9.64
C ASN A 136 24.58 -11.60 -10.44
N GLU A 137 24.55 -11.81 -11.76
CA GLU A 137 25.63 -11.37 -12.66
C GLU A 137 25.50 -9.87 -13.04
N ALA A 138 24.52 -9.15 -12.46
CA ALA A 138 24.23 -7.74 -12.71
C ALA A 138 23.94 -7.39 -14.19
N ILE A 139 23.50 -8.38 -14.99
CA ILE A 139 22.99 -8.16 -16.35
C ILE A 139 21.57 -7.63 -16.27
N VAL A 140 20.70 -8.34 -15.57
CA VAL A 140 19.37 -7.80 -15.23
C VAL A 140 19.58 -6.89 -14.03
N LYS A 141 19.33 -5.59 -14.22
CA LYS A 141 19.54 -4.59 -13.17
C LYS A 141 18.41 -4.60 -12.15
N GLU A 142 17.19 -4.68 -12.65
CA GLU A 142 15.99 -4.60 -11.82
C GLU A 142 14.76 -5.13 -12.56
N VAL A 143 13.84 -5.72 -11.81
CA VAL A 143 12.49 -6.08 -12.27
C VAL A 143 11.47 -5.33 -11.43
N PHE A 144 10.62 -4.53 -12.05
CA PHE A 144 9.66 -3.69 -11.33
C PHE A 144 8.27 -3.63 -11.99
N PRO A 145 7.20 -3.44 -11.21
CA PRO A 145 5.88 -3.24 -11.76
C PRO A 145 5.71 -1.85 -12.39
N ILE A 146 5.08 -1.83 -13.57
CA ILE A 146 4.78 -0.59 -14.32
C ILE A 146 3.36 -0.15 -13.97
N HIS A 147 3.12 1.16 -13.95
CA HIS A 147 1.77 1.70 -13.87
C HIS A 147 0.94 1.42 -15.14
N ASP A 148 -0.29 0.97 -14.96
CA ASP A 148 -1.31 1.05 -16.01
C ASP A 148 -1.83 2.48 -16.08
N GLU A 149 -1.66 3.09 -17.26
CA GLU A 149 -1.81 4.52 -17.45
C GLU A 149 -3.22 4.99 -17.67
N ILE A 150 -4.10 4.11 -18.12
CA ILE A 150 -5.52 4.43 -18.27
C ILE A 150 -6.12 4.51 -16.87
N LYS A 151 -5.88 3.48 -16.05
CA LYS A 151 -6.34 3.42 -14.66
C LYS A 151 -5.71 4.51 -13.79
N ARG A 152 -4.40 4.76 -13.93
CA ARG A 152 -3.71 5.82 -13.17
C ARG A 152 -4.26 7.21 -13.44
N LYS A 153 -4.49 7.56 -14.72
CA LYS A 153 -5.05 8.86 -15.09
C LYS A 153 -6.49 9.02 -14.61
N ARG A 154 -7.28 7.95 -14.63
CA ARG A 154 -8.63 7.93 -14.06
C ARG A 154 -8.57 8.24 -12.56
N LEU A 155 -7.78 7.48 -11.80
CA LEU A 155 -7.58 7.70 -10.36
C LEU A 155 -7.06 9.11 -10.06
N LEU A 156 -6.10 9.61 -10.85
CA LEU A 156 -5.60 10.97 -10.69
C LEU A 156 -6.72 12.02 -10.83
N LYS A 157 -7.62 11.86 -11.79
CA LYS A 157 -8.71 12.80 -12.05
C LYS A 157 -9.87 12.67 -11.06
N CYS A 158 -10.31 11.46 -10.73
CA CYS A 158 -11.50 11.25 -9.90
C CYS A 158 -11.21 11.34 -8.39
N TRP A 159 -9.95 11.18 -7.98
CA TRP A 159 -9.57 11.08 -6.59
C TRP A 159 -8.54 12.14 -6.19
N ALA A 160 -7.31 12.07 -6.71
CA ALA A 160 -6.21 12.91 -6.22
C ALA A 160 -6.37 14.41 -6.57
N LEU A 161 -6.91 14.73 -7.75
CA LEU A 161 -7.16 16.12 -8.18
C LEU A 161 -8.60 16.58 -7.94
N ASN A 162 -9.46 15.72 -7.39
CA ASN A 162 -10.86 16.07 -7.15
C ASN A 162 -11.02 16.74 -5.79
N TRP A 163 -10.87 18.06 -5.76
CA TRP A 163 -11.06 18.90 -4.57
C TRP A 163 -12.52 19.27 -4.29
N ARG A 164 -13.47 18.86 -5.16
CA ARG A 164 -14.90 19.13 -4.94
C ARG A 164 -15.56 18.13 -4.00
N ASP A 165 -15.04 16.91 -3.97
CA ASP A 165 -15.51 15.85 -3.09
C ASP A 165 -14.39 15.57 -2.08
N LEU A 166 -14.54 16.03 -0.84
CA LEU A 166 -13.48 15.94 0.18
C LEU A 166 -13.54 14.66 1.00
N ILE A 167 -14.66 13.94 0.95
CA ILE A 167 -15.00 12.89 1.92
C ILE A 167 -15.06 11.51 1.26
N HIS A 168 -15.47 11.44 0.00
CA HIS A 168 -15.54 10.17 -0.72
C HIS A 168 -14.19 9.79 -1.31
N GLN A 169 -13.86 8.50 -1.20
CA GLN A 169 -12.65 7.91 -1.79
C GLN A 169 -13.04 6.66 -2.57
N PRO A 170 -12.53 6.45 -3.79
CA PRO A 170 -12.85 5.27 -4.60
C PRO A 170 -12.04 4.05 -4.14
N LEU A 171 -12.33 3.56 -2.93
CA LEU A 171 -11.56 2.48 -2.27
C LEU A 171 -11.47 1.20 -3.13
N ASP A 172 -12.53 0.85 -3.86
CA ASP A 172 -12.53 -0.33 -4.72
C ASP A 172 -11.58 -0.18 -5.92
N GLU A 173 -11.49 1.02 -6.52
CA GLU A 173 -10.55 1.29 -7.61
C GLU A 173 -9.10 1.31 -7.10
N ILE A 174 -8.88 1.86 -5.89
CA ILE A 174 -7.58 1.85 -5.21
C ILE A 174 -7.16 0.41 -4.91
N TYR A 175 -8.07 -0.41 -4.37
CA TYR A 175 -7.84 -1.82 -4.10
C TYR A 175 -7.50 -2.60 -5.37
N ALA A 176 -8.26 -2.41 -6.44
CA ALA A 176 -8.01 -3.09 -7.72
C ALA A 176 -6.65 -2.69 -8.32
N TYR A 177 -6.20 -1.45 -8.10
CA TYR A 177 -4.96 -0.93 -8.69
C TYR A 177 -3.70 -1.19 -7.84
N TYR A 178 -3.75 -0.97 -6.53
CA TYR A 178 -2.59 -1.04 -5.62
C TYR A 178 -2.63 -2.25 -4.69
N GLY A 179 -3.78 -2.87 -4.49
CA GLY A 179 -3.96 -4.01 -3.59
C GLY A 179 -4.43 -3.64 -2.19
N ALA A 180 -4.58 -4.66 -1.34
CA ALA A 180 -5.23 -4.56 -0.03
C ALA A 180 -4.54 -3.56 0.91
N LYS A 181 -3.21 -3.62 1.03
CA LYS A 181 -2.49 -2.84 2.04
C LYS A 181 -2.66 -1.32 1.86
N ILE A 182 -2.49 -0.82 0.65
CA ILE A 182 -2.68 0.61 0.32
C ILE A 182 -4.16 1.00 0.43
N ALA A 183 -5.08 0.15 -0.01
CA ALA A 183 -6.52 0.42 0.14
C ALA A 183 -6.96 0.51 1.61
N ILE A 184 -6.42 -0.35 2.48
CA ILE A 184 -6.68 -0.32 3.92
C ILE A 184 -6.16 0.98 4.54
N TYR A 185 -4.98 1.45 4.15
CA TYR A 185 -4.46 2.75 4.58
C TYR A 185 -5.44 3.89 4.23
N PHE A 186 -5.83 4.00 2.96
CA PHE A 186 -6.76 5.05 2.51
C PHE A 186 -8.16 4.94 3.14
N ALA A 187 -8.62 3.71 3.39
CA ALA A 187 -9.84 3.46 4.13
C ALA A 187 -9.71 3.94 5.59
N PHE A 188 -8.56 3.70 6.24
CA PHE A 188 -8.28 4.11 7.61
C PHE A 188 -8.23 5.63 7.75
N ILE A 189 -7.39 6.33 6.96
CA ILE A 189 -7.33 7.80 6.99
C ILE A 189 -8.68 8.42 6.62
N GLY A 190 -9.41 7.84 5.66
CA GLY A 190 -10.75 8.29 5.28
C GLY A 190 -11.78 8.15 6.41
N MET A 191 -11.73 7.05 7.13
CA MET A 191 -12.56 6.84 8.32
C MET A 191 -12.14 7.81 9.43
N TYR A 192 -10.84 7.91 9.70
CA TYR A 192 -10.28 8.80 10.72
C TYR A 192 -10.74 10.25 10.50
N THR A 193 -10.60 10.79 9.29
CA THR A 193 -11.06 12.15 8.93
C THR A 193 -12.55 12.35 9.18
N LYS A 194 -13.39 11.39 8.80
CA LYS A 194 -14.85 11.48 9.02
C LYS A 194 -15.20 11.52 10.50
N TRP A 195 -14.57 10.68 11.31
CA TRP A 195 -14.83 10.65 12.76
C TRP A 195 -14.24 11.87 13.48
N LEU A 196 -13.18 12.46 12.94
CA LEU A 196 -12.56 13.68 13.46
C LEU A 196 -13.46 14.92 13.29
N LEU A 197 -14.42 14.90 12.36
CA LEU A 197 -15.38 16.00 12.17
C LEU A 197 -16.28 16.22 13.40
N PHE A 198 -16.61 15.17 14.16
CA PHE A 198 -17.44 15.30 15.37
C PHE A 198 -16.76 16.11 16.48
N PRO A 199 -15.54 15.74 16.97
CA PRO A 199 -14.82 16.55 17.95
C PRO A 199 -14.38 17.90 17.38
N ALA A 200 -14.18 18.04 16.06
CA ALA A 200 -13.93 19.34 15.43
C ALA A 200 -15.12 20.29 15.57
N ALA A 201 -16.33 19.82 15.25
CA ALA A 201 -17.54 20.63 15.41
C ALA A 201 -17.80 20.98 16.88
N PHE A 202 -17.63 20.00 17.79
CA PHE A 202 -17.76 20.23 19.23
C PHE A 202 -16.70 21.22 19.76
N GLY A 203 -15.45 21.09 19.32
CA GLY A 203 -14.35 21.97 19.73
C GLY A 203 -14.57 23.42 19.29
N ILE A 204 -15.05 23.64 18.06
CA ILE A 204 -15.44 24.98 17.59
C ILE A 204 -16.61 25.53 18.41
N PHE A 205 -17.62 24.71 18.68
CA PHE A 205 -18.78 25.12 19.48
C PHE A 205 -18.39 25.55 20.90
N VAL A 206 -17.56 24.75 21.58
CA VAL A 206 -17.00 25.06 22.90
C VAL A 206 -16.18 26.35 22.85
N GLN A 207 -15.36 26.52 21.82
CA GLN A 207 -14.57 27.75 21.62
C GLN A 207 -15.45 28.99 21.49
N LEU A 208 -16.56 28.91 20.75
CA LEU A 208 -17.50 30.02 20.59
C LEU A 208 -18.21 30.36 21.90
N ILE A 209 -18.62 29.36 22.68
CA ILE A 209 -19.24 29.59 23.99
C ILE A 209 -18.28 30.31 24.92
N PHE A 210 -17.04 29.82 25.03
CA PHE A 210 -16.07 30.45 25.92
C PHE A 210 -15.71 31.88 25.50
N ALA A 211 -15.68 32.17 24.21
CA ALA A 211 -15.47 33.52 23.70
C ALA A 211 -16.63 34.49 24.06
N VAL A 212 -17.86 33.98 24.24
CA VAL A 212 -19.03 34.78 24.60
C VAL A 212 -19.19 34.95 26.11
N LEU A 213 -18.82 33.94 26.90
CA LEU A 213 -19.03 33.93 28.36
C LEU A 213 -17.96 34.68 29.17
N ASP A 214 -16.92 35.22 28.51
CA ASP A 214 -15.83 36.02 29.10
C ASP A 214 -15.27 35.41 30.42
N THR A 215 -15.17 34.08 30.45
CA THR A 215 -14.77 33.33 31.65
C THR A 215 -13.29 33.50 31.92
N SER A 216 -12.92 33.87 33.16
CA SER A 216 -11.52 33.93 33.62
C SER A 216 -10.76 32.61 33.43
N LEU A 217 -11.48 31.49 33.51
CA LEU A 217 -10.99 30.14 33.23
C LEU A 217 -10.54 29.97 31.77
N PHE A 218 -11.24 30.62 30.81
CA PHE A 218 -10.86 30.63 29.40
C PHE A 218 -9.62 31.48 29.16
N LEU A 219 -9.48 32.66 29.77
CA LEU A 219 -8.24 33.43 29.70
C LEU A 219 -7.07 32.69 30.36
N CYS A 220 -7.29 31.98 31.48
CA CYS A 220 -6.26 31.17 32.13
C CYS A 220 -5.81 30.00 31.26
N MET A 221 -6.77 29.23 30.71
CA MET A 221 -6.52 28.18 29.73
C MET A 221 -5.84 28.73 28.47
N HIS A 222 -6.31 29.84 27.91
CA HIS A 222 -5.75 30.47 26.72
C HIS A 222 -4.38 31.11 26.96
N ASN A 223 -4.03 31.53 28.19
CA ASN A 223 -2.71 32.08 28.52
C ASN A 223 -1.69 31.01 28.92
N VAL A 224 -2.09 30.00 29.70
CA VAL A 224 -1.28 28.80 30.01
C VAL A 224 -1.05 28.01 28.74
N MET A 225 -2.08 27.83 27.94
CA MET A 225 -1.97 27.23 26.62
C MET A 225 -1.30 28.21 25.68
N GLY A 226 -1.60 29.49 25.63
CA GLY A 226 -0.88 30.47 24.80
C GLY A 226 0.65 30.43 24.96
N SER A 227 1.18 29.98 26.10
CA SER A 227 2.60 29.72 26.35
C SER A 227 3.05 28.26 26.11
N LEU A 228 2.24 27.25 26.45
CA LEU A 228 2.49 25.84 26.12
C LEU A 228 2.30 25.58 24.62
N LEU A 229 1.20 26.04 24.05
CA LEU A 229 0.86 26.26 22.64
C LEU A 229 1.75 27.31 21.99
N SER A 230 2.40 28.32 22.61
CA SER A 230 3.48 29.03 21.90
C SER A 230 4.75 28.19 21.82
N SER A 231 4.93 27.20 22.70
CA SER A 231 6.08 26.29 22.67
C SER A 231 5.81 25.09 21.76
N ILE A 232 4.59 24.57 21.78
CA ILE A 232 4.03 23.50 20.92
C ILE A 232 3.72 24.08 19.54
N LEU A 233 3.18 25.31 19.41
CA LEU A 233 3.15 26.14 18.18
C LEU A 233 4.43 26.94 17.94
N GLU A 234 5.52 26.81 18.66
CA GLU A 234 6.83 27.16 18.06
C GLU A 234 7.45 25.92 17.42
N ALA A 235 7.10 24.73 17.90
CA ALA A 235 7.22 23.50 17.13
C ALA A 235 6.18 23.38 15.98
N GLU A 236 4.96 23.97 16.12
CA GLU A 236 3.81 23.90 15.19
C GLU A 236 3.43 25.26 14.53
N LYS A 237 4.14 26.38 14.74
CA LYS A 237 4.08 27.56 13.81
C LYS A 237 4.55 27.12 12.42
N LEU A 238 5.30 26.03 12.40
CA LEU A 238 5.62 25.18 11.27
C LEU A 238 4.54 24.11 11.00
N TYR A 239 3.25 24.31 11.30
CA TYR A 239 2.23 23.30 10.99
C TYR A 239 1.43 23.65 9.73
N PRO A 240 0.87 24.85 9.52
CA PRO A 240 0.40 25.21 8.17
C PRO A 240 1.59 25.41 7.22
N PHE A 241 2.64 26.12 7.66
CA PHE A 241 3.83 26.37 6.84
C PHE A 241 4.78 25.19 6.76
N GLY A 242 4.94 24.42 7.83
CA GLY A 242 5.78 23.23 7.80
C GLY A 242 5.08 22.03 7.24
N GLN A 243 3.75 21.90 7.31
CA GLN A 243 3.06 20.88 6.52
C GLN A 243 2.93 21.28 5.07
N VAL A 244 2.85 22.57 4.73
CA VAL A 244 3.07 23.01 3.34
C VAL A 244 4.51 22.78 2.92
N LEU A 245 5.51 23.03 3.79
CA LEU A 245 6.93 22.79 3.49
C LEU A 245 7.27 21.32 3.45
N GLU A 246 6.64 20.48 4.25
CA GLU A 246 6.81 19.03 4.37
C GLU A 246 6.02 18.36 3.27
N ASN A 247 4.79 18.77 2.97
CA ASN A 247 4.14 18.42 1.71
C ASN A 247 4.97 18.90 0.51
N LEU A 248 5.53 20.10 0.53
CA LEU A 248 6.35 20.60 -0.58
C LEU A 248 7.67 19.85 -0.66
N MET A 249 8.30 19.52 0.46
CA MET A 249 9.55 18.77 0.55
C MET A 249 9.31 17.32 0.17
N GLU A 250 8.25 16.69 0.65
CA GLU A 250 7.85 15.33 0.32
C GLU A 250 7.35 15.20 -1.12
N ASN A 251 6.70 16.23 -1.68
CA ASN A 251 6.30 16.23 -3.09
C ASN A 251 7.45 16.63 -4.02
N SER A 252 8.35 17.50 -3.57
CA SER A 252 9.49 17.96 -4.36
C SER A 252 10.68 17.03 -4.28
N LEU A 253 10.96 16.35 -3.16
CA LEU A 253 12.10 15.45 -2.96
C LEU A 253 12.10 14.29 -3.95
N PRO A 254 10.99 13.54 -4.16
CA PRO A 254 10.92 12.51 -5.19
C PRO A 254 11.16 13.08 -6.58
N TYR A 255 10.62 14.26 -6.86
CA TYR A 255 10.83 14.94 -8.14
C TYR A 255 12.27 15.42 -8.33
N ILE A 256 12.91 15.94 -7.29
CA ILE A 256 14.32 16.35 -7.24
C ILE A 256 15.21 15.11 -7.38
N LYS A 257 14.90 14.00 -6.68
CA LYS A 257 15.60 12.71 -6.77
C LYS A 257 15.50 12.14 -8.19
N TYR A 258 14.31 12.18 -8.80
CA TYR A 258 14.10 11.84 -10.20
C TYR A 258 14.92 12.76 -11.14
N SER A 259 14.84 14.08 -10.94
CA SER A 259 15.53 15.08 -11.76
C SER A 259 17.05 14.92 -11.67
N TYR A 260 17.58 14.67 -10.48
CA TYR A 260 18.99 14.40 -10.22
C TYR A 260 19.45 13.09 -10.85
N ARG A 261 18.70 11.99 -10.68
CA ARG A 261 18.99 10.68 -11.31
C ARG A 261 19.02 10.81 -12.83
N LYS A 262 18.03 11.49 -13.41
CA LYS A 262 17.96 11.79 -14.84
C LYS A 262 19.15 12.66 -15.30
N TYR A 263 19.44 13.74 -14.60
CA TYR A 263 20.57 14.62 -14.91
C TYR A 263 21.90 13.85 -14.89
N ARG A 264 22.15 13.06 -13.83
CA ARG A 264 23.34 12.23 -13.69
C ARG A 264 23.46 11.22 -14.82
N ALA A 265 22.35 10.56 -15.20
CA ALA A 265 22.32 9.62 -16.31
C ALA A 265 22.66 10.30 -17.66
N VAL A 266 22.09 11.47 -17.94
CA VAL A 266 22.37 12.26 -19.17
C VAL A 266 23.81 12.75 -19.20
N ARG A 267 24.32 13.27 -18.08
CA ARG A 267 25.71 13.74 -17.96
C ARG A 267 26.71 12.62 -18.20
N ASN A 268 26.48 11.45 -17.59
CA ASN A 268 27.33 10.27 -17.78
C ASN A 268 27.33 9.81 -19.23
N LYS A 269 26.17 9.80 -19.90
CA LYS A 269 26.09 9.48 -21.33
C LYS A 269 26.84 10.49 -22.19
N ARG A 270 26.64 11.80 -22.00
CA ARG A 270 27.40 12.83 -22.72
C ARG A 270 28.90 12.69 -22.55
N LYS A 271 29.36 12.28 -21.35
CA LYS A 271 30.78 12.00 -21.11
C LYS A 271 31.27 10.79 -21.91
N ARG A 272 30.45 9.73 -22.05
CA ARG A 272 30.75 8.53 -22.86
C ARG A 272 30.71 8.81 -24.37
N GLU A 273 29.82 9.68 -24.83
CA GLU A 273 29.62 10.01 -26.25
C GLU A 273 30.47 11.20 -26.74
N LYS A 274 31.32 11.79 -25.88
CA LYS A 274 32.31 12.80 -26.30
C LYS A 274 33.28 12.16 -27.30
N GLY A 275 32.95 12.27 -28.59
CA GLY A 275 33.71 11.70 -29.70
C GLY A 275 32.86 11.13 -30.86
N MET A 276 31.56 10.87 -30.65
CA MET A 276 30.65 10.40 -31.70
C MET A 276 29.55 11.44 -31.95
N ALA A 277 29.21 11.68 -33.22
CA ALA A 277 28.20 12.65 -33.64
C ALA A 277 26.92 12.45 -32.81
N ALA A 278 26.56 13.48 -32.05
CA ALA A 278 25.45 13.45 -31.09
C ALA A 278 24.12 13.23 -31.83
N ARG A 279 23.75 11.96 -32.01
CA ARG A 279 22.45 11.58 -32.55
C ARG A 279 21.42 12.06 -31.52
N LYS A 280 20.58 13.03 -31.89
CA LYS A 280 19.42 13.47 -31.10
C LYS A 280 18.43 12.31 -31.00
N SER A 281 18.72 11.32 -30.15
CA SER A 281 17.79 10.27 -29.81
C SER A 281 16.66 10.93 -29.03
N TYR A 282 15.48 11.04 -29.62
CA TYR A 282 14.31 11.60 -28.96
C TYR A 282 14.02 10.80 -27.68
N PHE A 283 14.08 11.52 -26.56
CA PHE A 283 14.01 11.01 -25.19
C PHE A 283 12.56 10.93 -24.70
N ASN A 284 12.34 10.05 -23.70
CA ASN A 284 11.16 9.91 -22.83
C ASN A 284 10.28 8.69 -23.11
N SER A 285 10.87 7.49 -23.18
CA SER A 285 10.06 6.30 -22.97
C SER A 285 9.44 6.38 -21.56
N ARG A 286 8.16 6.02 -21.44
CA ARG A 286 7.43 6.21 -20.18
C ARG A 286 7.92 5.26 -19.09
N VAL A 287 8.33 4.07 -19.48
CA VAL A 287 8.95 3.07 -18.61
C VAL A 287 10.28 3.57 -18.06
N GLU A 288 11.06 4.27 -18.87
CA GLU A 288 12.28 4.93 -18.41
C GLU A 288 11.99 6.02 -17.37
N LYS A 289 10.94 6.82 -17.58
CA LYS A 289 10.52 7.80 -16.56
C LYS A 289 10.19 7.13 -15.24
N GLU A 290 9.42 6.04 -15.27
CA GLU A 290 9.08 5.27 -14.08
C GLU A 290 10.32 4.65 -13.43
N TYR A 291 11.23 4.09 -14.20
CA TYR A 291 12.50 3.57 -13.69
C TYR A 291 13.33 4.65 -12.97
N PHE A 292 13.30 5.91 -13.39
CA PHE A 292 14.02 6.95 -12.65
C PHE A 292 13.34 7.43 -11.37
N LYS A 293 12.05 7.12 -11.17
CA LYS A 293 11.34 7.47 -9.92
C LYS A 293 11.90 6.68 -8.73
N PRO A 294 11.81 7.22 -7.50
CA PRO A 294 12.13 6.46 -6.30
C PRO A 294 11.18 5.27 -6.08
N ILE A 295 11.69 4.25 -5.39
CA ILE A 295 10.91 3.14 -4.85
C ILE A 295 10.16 3.65 -3.62
N TYR A 296 8.96 3.10 -3.39
CA TYR A 296 8.13 3.41 -2.24
C TYR A 296 8.52 2.53 -1.04
N SER A 297 9.54 2.97 -0.30
CA SER A 297 10.17 2.25 0.81
C SER A 297 10.06 3.03 2.12
N ALA A 298 10.10 2.33 3.25
CA ALA A 298 10.07 2.95 4.57
C ALA A 298 11.37 3.72 4.86
N SER A 299 11.29 4.76 5.70
CA SER A 299 12.47 5.50 6.19
C SER A 299 13.36 4.66 7.13
N VAL A 300 12.78 3.70 7.85
CA VAL A 300 13.46 2.91 8.91
C VAL A 300 14.26 1.71 8.38
N GLY A 301 14.37 1.55 7.06
CA GLY A 301 15.27 0.56 6.47
C GLY A 301 15.09 0.44 4.95
N GLU A 302 16.17 0.62 4.19
CA GLU A 302 16.15 0.56 2.72
C GLU A 302 15.66 -0.81 2.18
N GLU A 303 15.76 -1.88 2.98
CA GLU A 303 15.32 -3.24 2.60
C GLU A 303 13.81 -3.47 2.78
N LEU A 304 13.13 -2.64 3.58
CA LEU A 304 11.69 -2.75 3.79
C LEU A 304 10.96 -1.88 2.77
N GLU A 305 10.49 -2.51 1.68
CA GLU A 305 9.62 -1.88 0.67
C GLU A 305 8.21 -1.58 1.22
N ASP A 306 8.13 -0.90 2.36
CA ASP A 306 6.89 -0.57 3.05
C ASP A 306 6.75 0.94 3.30
N GLY A 307 6.65 1.72 2.22
CA GLY A 307 6.45 3.17 2.32
C GLY A 307 5.41 3.54 3.39
N LEU A 308 4.26 2.84 3.39
CA LEU A 308 3.13 2.97 4.33
C LEU A 308 3.48 3.08 5.81
N PHE A 309 4.66 2.60 6.24
CA PHE A 309 5.12 2.79 7.60
C PHE A 309 5.19 4.28 7.97
N ASP A 310 5.75 5.11 7.09
CA ASP A 310 5.96 6.54 7.34
C ASP A 310 4.61 7.27 7.37
N GLU A 311 3.68 6.92 6.49
CA GLU A 311 2.34 7.52 6.49
C GLU A 311 1.52 7.13 7.74
N PHE A 312 1.60 5.88 8.19
CA PHE A 312 0.95 5.50 9.46
C PHE A 312 1.62 6.15 10.68
N LEU A 313 2.94 6.38 10.63
CA LEU A 313 3.67 7.06 11.70
C LEU A 313 3.22 8.51 11.81
N GLU A 314 3.08 9.23 10.70
CA GLU A 314 2.56 10.60 10.66
C GLU A 314 1.15 10.66 11.27
N LEU A 315 0.25 9.77 10.84
CA LEU A 315 -1.11 9.70 11.40
C LEU A 315 -1.12 9.40 12.90
N ALA A 316 -0.23 8.52 13.37
CA ALA A 316 -0.12 8.16 14.79
C ALA A 316 0.39 9.34 15.63
N LEU A 317 1.39 10.07 15.14
CA LEU A 317 1.93 11.27 15.80
C LEU A 317 0.86 12.36 15.87
N GLN A 318 0.20 12.65 14.75
CA GLN A 318 -0.89 13.63 14.69
C GLN A 318 -2.02 13.25 15.65
N PHE A 319 -2.49 12.00 15.61
CA PHE A 319 -3.53 11.51 16.51
C PHE A 319 -3.11 11.63 17.99
N GLY A 320 -1.89 11.22 18.33
CA GLY A 320 -1.36 11.30 19.68
C GLY A 320 -1.33 12.73 20.20
N THR A 321 -0.79 13.66 19.41
CA THR A 321 -0.71 15.08 19.77
C THR A 321 -2.10 15.66 20.03
N ILE A 322 -3.04 15.48 19.10
CA ILE A 322 -4.39 16.04 19.24
C ILE A 322 -5.10 15.46 20.45
N MET A 323 -5.03 14.14 20.64
CA MET A 323 -5.75 13.46 21.73
C MET A 323 -5.16 13.77 23.10
N MET A 324 -3.82 13.88 23.23
CA MET A 324 -3.16 14.20 24.50
C MET A 324 -3.40 15.64 24.96
N PHE A 325 -3.64 16.57 24.02
CA PHE A 325 -3.84 18.00 24.29
C PHE A 325 -5.25 18.50 23.92
N ALA A 326 -6.23 17.59 23.89
CA ALA A 326 -7.60 17.87 23.43
C ALA A 326 -8.31 18.95 24.28
N CYS A 327 -8.18 18.90 25.61
CA CYS A 327 -8.82 19.86 26.51
C CYS A 327 -8.19 21.26 26.46
N ALA A 328 -6.95 21.33 26.00
CA ALA A 328 -6.13 22.52 25.98
C ALA A 328 -6.46 23.44 24.79
N PHE A 329 -6.62 22.88 23.60
CA PHE A 329 -6.97 23.62 22.40
C PHE A 329 -8.02 22.85 21.57
N PRO A 330 -9.31 22.90 21.93
CA PRO A 330 -10.37 22.18 21.23
C PRO A 330 -10.46 22.46 19.71
N PRO A 331 -10.15 23.67 19.20
CA PRO A 331 -10.10 23.89 17.75
C PRO A 331 -9.02 23.07 17.01
N ALA A 332 -8.05 22.45 17.69
CA ALA A 332 -7.04 21.56 17.09
C ALA A 332 -7.65 20.47 16.20
N PHE A 333 -8.79 19.91 16.63
CA PHE A 333 -9.51 18.88 15.89
C PHE A 333 -9.96 19.37 14.49
N ALA A 334 -10.30 20.65 14.34
CA ALA A 334 -10.69 21.22 13.06
C ALA A 334 -9.48 21.40 12.12
N PHE A 335 -8.35 21.86 12.65
CA PHE A 335 -7.11 21.97 11.88
C PHE A 335 -6.63 20.60 11.41
N ALA A 336 -6.71 19.60 12.29
CA ALA A 336 -6.35 18.23 11.96
C ALA A 336 -7.28 17.60 10.91
N ALA A 337 -8.59 17.87 10.97
CA ALA A 337 -9.52 17.42 9.94
C ALA A 337 -9.22 18.05 8.58
N LEU A 338 -8.90 19.36 8.55
CA LEU A 338 -8.46 20.04 7.33
C LEU A 338 -7.15 19.43 6.81
N ASN A 339 -6.20 19.16 7.71
CA ASN A 339 -4.96 18.53 7.33
C ASN A 339 -5.18 17.15 6.71
N ASN A 340 -5.99 16.28 7.34
CA ASN A 340 -6.20 14.95 6.77
C ASN A 340 -6.89 15.01 5.40
N VAL A 341 -7.73 16.01 5.14
CA VAL A 341 -8.32 16.22 3.82
C VAL A 341 -7.24 16.54 2.77
N THR A 342 -6.26 17.39 3.12
CA THR A 342 -5.12 17.67 2.24
C THR A 342 -4.19 16.46 2.11
N GLU A 343 -3.98 15.73 3.20
CA GLU A 343 -3.09 14.57 3.27
C GLU A 343 -3.57 13.41 2.40
N ILE A 344 -4.87 13.08 2.45
CA ILE A 344 -5.47 12.07 1.56
C ILE A 344 -5.15 12.37 0.09
N ARG A 345 -5.12 13.65 -0.30
CA ARG A 345 -4.85 14.08 -1.67
C ARG A 345 -3.35 14.08 -1.97
N ALA A 346 -2.52 14.53 -1.03
CA ALA A 346 -1.06 14.51 -1.13
C ALA A 346 -0.55 13.08 -1.28
N ASP A 347 -0.95 12.16 -0.40
CA ASP A 347 -0.62 10.74 -0.47
C ASP A 347 -1.09 10.06 -1.77
N ALA A 348 -2.29 10.41 -2.25
CA ALA A 348 -2.76 9.90 -3.52
C ALA A 348 -1.87 10.38 -4.68
N LEU A 349 -1.45 11.66 -4.69
CA LEU A 349 -0.52 12.20 -5.69
C LEU A 349 0.86 11.56 -5.59
N LYS A 350 1.36 11.33 -4.38
CA LYS A 350 2.63 10.68 -4.05
C LYS A 350 2.73 9.34 -4.79
N ILE A 351 1.79 8.44 -4.55
CA ILE A 351 1.81 7.10 -5.16
C ILE A 351 1.45 7.08 -6.66
N LEU A 352 0.63 8.03 -7.15
CA LEU A 352 0.21 8.07 -8.56
C LEU A 352 1.26 8.73 -9.46
N VAL A 353 2.02 9.70 -8.97
CA VAL A 353 2.87 10.55 -9.82
C VAL A 353 4.34 10.45 -9.45
N MET A 354 4.68 10.41 -8.17
CA MET A 354 6.05 10.65 -7.70
C MET A 354 6.85 9.37 -7.53
N TYR A 355 6.20 8.30 -7.08
CA TYR A 355 6.84 7.01 -6.85
C TYR A 355 6.63 6.05 -8.03
N ARG A 356 7.45 5.00 -8.04
CA ARG A 356 7.16 3.79 -8.81
C ARG A 356 5.94 3.09 -8.24
N ARG A 357 5.28 2.27 -9.05
CA ARG A 357 4.13 1.50 -8.59
C ARG A 357 4.58 0.58 -7.44
N PRO A 358 3.96 0.68 -6.25
CA PRO A 358 4.31 -0.21 -5.15
C PRO A 358 3.97 -1.67 -5.46
N VAL A 359 4.79 -2.58 -4.93
CA VAL A 359 4.55 -4.02 -5.00
C VAL A 359 3.32 -4.36 -4.16
N PRO A 360 2.33 -5.11 -4.70
CA PRO A 360 1.11 -5.39 -3.97
C PRO A 360 1.36 -6.36 -2.82
N ARG A 361 0.86 -6.02 -1.63
CA ARG A 361 0.94 -6.85 -0.43
C ARG A 361 -0.45 -7.25 0.03
N VAL A 362 -0.54 -8.50 0.50
CA VAL A 362 -1.75 -9.00 1.16
C VAL A 362 -1.78 -8.43 2.57
N ALA A 363 -2.91 -7.84 2.95
CA ALA A 363 -3.15 -7.35 4.29
C ALA A 363 -4.63 -7.58 4.62
N ALA A 364 -4.91 -8.05 5.83
CA ALA A 364 -6.27 -8.24 6.33
C ALA A 364 -6.71 -7.09 7.24
N THR A 365 -5.76 -6.47 7.95
CA THR A 365 -5.99 -5.39 8.91
C THR A 365 -4.90 -4.34 8.81
N VAL A 366 -5.08 -3.24 9.54
CA VAL A 366 -4.08 -2.17 9.73
C VAL A 366 -2.81 -2.68 10.43
N GLY A 367 -2.89 -3.83 11.12
CA GLY A 367 -1.75 -4.48 11.77
C GLY A 367 -1.42 -3.89 13.14
N ALA A 368 -0.12 -3.86 13.49
CA ALA A 368 0.36 -3.42 14.81
C ALA A 368 0.00 -1.97 15.15
N TRP A 369 -0.23 -1.13 14.14
CA TRP A 369 -0.67 0.26 14.30
C TRP A 369 -1.96 0.37 15.10
N LEU A 370 -2.90 -0.58 14.99
CA LEU A 370 -4.12 -0.55 15.80
C LEU A 370 -3.80 -0.59 17.30
N ASN A 371 -2.81 -1.39 17.71
CA ASN A 371 -2.37 -1.46 19.11
C ASN A 371 -1.70 -0.14 19.54
N ILE A 372 -0.96 0.50 18.64
CA ILE A 372 -0.34 1.82 18.89
C ILE A 372 -1.42 2.88 19.11
N PHE A 373 -2.43 2.97 18.24
CA PHE A 373 -3.55 3.88 18.43
C PHE A 373 -4.30 3.61 19.75
N GLN A 374 -4.54 2.34 20.10
CA GLN A 374 -5.17 1.97 21.37
C GLN A 374 -4.33 2.38 22.58
N PHE A 375 -3.01 2.27 22.50
CA PHE A 375 -2.09 2.74 23.53
C PHE A 375 -2.12 4.27 23.66
N LEU A 376 -2.07 5.00 22.54
CA LEU A 376 -2.15 6.46 22.51
C LEU A 376 -3.44 6.98 23.14
N ILE A 377 -4.58 6.28 22.98
CA ILE A 377 -5.84 6.63 23.64
C ILE A 377 -5.69 6.57 25.17
N VAL A 378 -5.07 5.52 25.71
CA VAL A 378 -4.90 5.37 27.17
C VAL A 378 -3.98 6.47 27.71
N VAL A 379 -2.85 6.71 27.04
CA VAL A 379 -1.93 7.80 27.40
C VAL A 379 -2.64 9.15 27.35
N SER A 380 -3.48 9.39 26.35
CA SER A 380 -4.25 10.62 26.21
C SER A 380 -5.21 10.87 27.36
N ILE A 381 -5.88 9.84 27.87
CA ILE A 381 -6.76 9.96 29.05
C ILE A 381 -5.95 10.43 30.26
N CYS A 382 -4.82 9.76 30.54
CA CYS A 382 -3.96 10.13 31.65
C CYS A 382 -3.40 11.56 31.50
N THR A 383 -2.91 11.93 30.31
CA THR A 383 -2.34 13.26 30.06
C THR A 383 -3.38 14.38 30.26
N ASN A 384 -4.60 14.25 29.72
CA ASN A 384 -5.63 15.27 29.92
C ASN A 384 -6.06 15.38 31.39
N CYS A 385 -6.10 14.28 32.14
CA CYS A 385 -6.39 14.33 33.58
C CYS A 385 -5.29 15.06 34.35
N ILE A 386 -4.01 14.78 34.05
CA ILE A 386 -2.87 15.48 34.64
C ILE A 386 -2.91 16.97 34.31
N LEU A 387 -3.20 17.35 33.05
CA LEU A 387 -3.32 18.74 32.64
C LEU A 387 -4.40 19.48 33.44
N LEU A 388 -5.55 18.84 33.66
CA LEU A 388 -6.62 19.40 34.48
C LEU A 388 -6.21 19.59 35.94
N VAL A 389 -5.45 18.66 36.53
CA VAL A 389 -4.91 18.83 37.89
C VAL A 389 -3.96 20.03 37.96
N CYS A 390 -3.05 20.17 36.98
CA CYS A 390 -2.12 21.30 36.94
C CYS A 390 -2.83 22.65 36.77
N LEU A 391 -3.90 22.69 35.97
CA LEU A 391 -4.74 23.88 35.81
C LEU A 391 -5.52 24.21 37.08
N TYR A 392 -6.03 23.18 37.76
CA TYR A 392 -6.76 23.29 39.02
C TYR A 392 -5.90 23.90 40.14
N ASP A 393 -4.64 23.46 40.26
CA ASP A 393 -3.69 23.99 41.26
C ASP A 393 -3.40 25.48 41.04
N LYS A 394 -3.37 25.93 39.77
CA LYS A 394 -3.04 27.32 39.41
C LYS A 394 -4.16 28.33 39.75
N GLU A 395 -5.42 27.93 39.70
CA GLU A 395 -6.54 28.84 39.98
C GLU A 395 -6.78 29.09 41.48
N GLY A 396 -6.31 28.22 42.37
CA GLY A 396 -6.27 28.42 43.83
C GLY A 396 -7.62 28.65 44.56
N ASN A 397 -8.73 28.72 43.85
CA ASN A 397 -10.05 29.12 44.37
C ASN A 397 -10.88 27.96 44.94
N TRP A 398 -10.48 26.71 44.72
CA TRP A 398 -11.25 25.52 45.07
C TRP A 398 -10.45 24.63 46.03
N SER A 399 -11.10 24.02 47.03
CA SER A 399 -10.42 23.14 47.99
C SER A 399 -9.80 21.93 47.29
N ILE A 400 -8.51 21.64 47.52
CA ILE A 400 -7.74 20.62 46.80
C ILE A 400 -8.35 19.20 46.88
N SER A 401 -8.99 18.85 48.00
CA SER A 401 -9.49 17.49 48.26
C SER A 401 -10.64 17.04 47.34
N PRO A 402 -11.75 17.79 47.14
CA PRO A 402 -12.83 17.35 46.26
C PRO A 402 -12.48 17.42 44.76
N GLY A 403 -11.70 18.41 44.32
CA GLY A 403 -11.36 18.58 42.90
C GLY A 403 -10.44 17.48 42.37
N LEU A 404 -9.40 17.13 43.14
CA LEU A 404 -8.50 16.03 42.79
C LEU A 404 -9.25 14.69 42.75
N ALA A 405 -10.15 14.45 43.70
CA ALA A 405 -11.00 13.27 43.71
C ALA A 405 -11.92 13.21 42.49
N ALA A 406 -12.51 14.34 42.08
CA ALA A 406 -13.36 14.41 40.88
C ALA A 406 -12.58 14.07 39.60
N ILE A 407 -11.33 14.55 39.47
CA ILE A 407 -10.48 14.25 38.30
C ILE A 407 -10.08 12.77 38.28
N LEU A 408 -9.71 12.18 39.41
CA LEU A 408 -9.41 10.75 39.50
C LEU A 408 -10.62 9.85 39.20
N ILE A 409 -11.81 10.24 39.67
CA ILE A 409 -13.06 9.54 39.35
C ILE A 409 -13.33 9.62 37.84
N MET A 410 -13.20 10.80 37.25
CA MET A 410 -13.36 10.99 35.80
C MET A 410 -12.36 10.14 35.01
N GLU A 411 -11.09 10.08 35.41
CA GLU A 411 -10.09 9.21 34.77
C GLU A 411 -10.53 7.74 34.75
N HIS A 412 -10.94 7.20 35.91
CA HIS A 412 -11.39 5.82 36.02
C HIS A 412 -12.67 5.55 35.23
N VAL A 413 -13.59 6.51 35.17
CA VAL A 413 -14.80 6.42 34.34
C VAL A 413 -14.43 6.40 32.85
N LEU A 414 -13.52 7.27 32.40
CA LEU A 414 -13.07 7.29 31.00
C LEU A 414 -12.32 6.01 30.61
N LEU A 415 -11.47 5.48 31.49
CA LEU A 415 -10.82 4.19 31.29
C LEU A 415 -11.85 3.06 31.25
N LEU A 416 -12.84 3.07 32.15
CA LEU A 416 -13.93 2.09 32.15
C LEU A 416 -14.76 2.17 30.87
N ILE A 417 -15.05 3.37 30.37
CA ILE A 417 -15.70 3.57 29.07
C ILE A 417 -14.82 2.96 27.96
N LYS A 418 -13.53 3.27 27.91
CA LYS A 418 -12.61 2.73 26.89
C LYS A 418 -12.59 1.21 26.89
N PHE A 419 -12.38 0.58 28.04
CA PHE A 419 -12.30 -0.88 28.14
C PHE A 419 -13.67 -1.55 28.03
N GLY A 420 -14.74 -0.89 28.50
CA GLY A 420 -16.12 -1.35 28.40
C GLY A 420 -16.63 -1.35 26.95
N PHE A 421 -16.46 -0.26 26.21
CA PHE A 421 -16.83 -0.18 24.79
C PHE A 421 -16.11 -1.24 23.96
N SER A 422 -14.84 -1.52 24.25
CA SER A 422 -14.09 -2.59 23.56
C SER A 422 -14.64 -4.00 23.79
N ARG A 423 -15.49 -4.20 24.81
CA ARG A 423 -16.18 -5.47 25.09
C ARG A 423 -17.61 -5.51 24.55
N ILE A 424 -18.26 -4.34 24.46
CA ILE A 424 -19.65 -4.22 23.99
C ILE A 424 -19.72 -4.26 22.47
N VAL A 425 -18.79 -3.57 21.79
CA VAL A 425 -18.79 -3.48 20.33
C VAL A 425 -18.00 -4.66 19.76
N PRO A 426 -18.64 -5.58 19.01
CA PRO A 426 -17.94 -6.70 18.40
C PRO A 426 -16.94 -6.19 17.34
N GLU A 427 -15.77 -6.81 17.26
CA GLU A 427 -14.71 -6.45 16.31
C GLU A 427 -15.13 -6.63 14.84
N GLU A 428 -16.00 -7.61 14.57
CA GLU A 428 -16.56 -7.90 13.25
C GLU A 428 -18.09 -7.67 13.28
N PRO A 429 -18.65 -6.89 12.34
CA PRO A 429 -20.09 -6.72 12.24
C PRO A 429 -20.82 -8.04 11.98
N ASP A 430 -22.01 -8.20 12.55
CA ASP A 430 -22.79 -9.45 12.45
C ASP A 430 -23.07 -9.87 11.01
N TRP A 431 -23.29 -8.92 10.11
CA TRP A 431 -23.52 -9.22 8.69
C TRP A 431 -22.27 -9.78 8.00
N VAL A 432 -21.06 -9.31 8.37
CA VAL A 432 -19.80 -9.84 7.83
C VAL A 432 -19.57 -11.25 8.38
N LYS A 433 -19.78 -11.42 9.69
CA LYS A 433 -19.66 -12.70 10.37
C LYS A 433 -20.64 -13.74 9.80
N ALA A 434 -21.90 -13.36 9.62
CA ALA A 434 -22.93 -14.19 9.01
C ALA A 434 -22.59 -14.56 7.56
N ASN A 435 -22.07 -13.61 6.77
CA ASN A 435 -21.65 -13.88 5.41
C ASN A 435 -20.44 -14.84 5.37
N ARG A 436 -19.47 -14.67 6.28
CA ARG A 436 -18.33 -15.59 6.44
C ARG A 436 -18.78 -16.99 6.84
N MET A 437 -19.72 -17.10 7.79
CA MET A 437 -20.29 -18.39 8.20
C MET A 437 -21.03 -19.06 7.05
N LYS A 438 -21.93 -18.34 6.37
CA LYS A 438 -22.66 -18.84 5.19
C LYS A 438 -21.69 -19.39 4.14
N ASN A 439 -20.65 -18.62 3.84
CA ASN A 439 -19.59 -18.99 2.92
C ASN A 439 -18.83 -20.26 3.37
N ALA A 440 -18.51 -20.37 4.66
CA ALA A 440 -17.84 -21.54 5.22
C ALA A 440 -18.71 -22.81 5.19
N THR A 441 -19.99 -22.69 5.55
CA THR A 441 -20.96 -23.80 5.48
C THR A 441 -21.16 -24.26 4.04
N GLN A 442 -21.26 -23.30 3.11
CA GLN A 442 -21.38 -23.60 1.69
C GLN A 442 -20.14 -24.30 1.14
N ALA A 443 -18.95 -23.92 1.63
CA ALA A 443 -17.69 -24.59 1.31
C ALA A 443 -17.66 -26.05 1.76
N GLN A 444 -18.04 -26.29 3.02
CA GLN A 444 -18.12 -27.63 3.59
C GLN A 444 -19.13 -28.51 2.85
N ASN A 445 -20.30 -27.96 2.51
CA ASN A 445 -21.32 -28.66 1.74
C ASN A 445 -20.85 -29.03 0.32
N MET A 446 -20.05 -28.18 -0.33
CA MET A 446 -19.48 -28.49 -1.64
C MET A 446 -18.36 -29.53 -1.56
N CYS A 447 -17.44 -29.39 -0.60
CA CYS A 447 -16.36 -30.35 -0.38
C CYS A 447 -16.91 -31.75 -0.04
N SER A 448 -17.92 -31.83 0.83
CA SER A 448 -18.58 -33.10 1.15
C SER A 448 -19.27 -33.72 -0.08
N LYS A 449 -19.97 -32.93 -0.91
CA LYS A 449 -20.55 -33.40 -2.18
C LYS A 449 -19.49 -33.90 -3.17
N GLN A 450 -18.36 -33.21 -3.30
CA GLN A 450 -17.25 -33.64 -4.17
C GLN A 450 -16.61 -34.93 -3.64
N LEU A 451 -16.37 -35.04 -2.33
CA LEU A 451 -15.87 -36.27 -1.71
C LEU A 451 -16.83 -37.44 -1.93
N LEU A 452 -18.14 -37.25 -1.71
CA LEU A 452 -19.16 -38.26 -1.97
C LEU A 452 -19.20 -38.67 -3.44
N ARG A 453 -19.10 -37.71 -4.38
CA ARG A 453 -19.00 -38.01 -5.81
C ARG A 453 -17.76 -38.83 -6.14
N ASN A 454 -16.60 -38.46 -5.62
CA ASN A 454 -15.35 -39.20 -5.83
C ASN A 454 -15.42 -40.62 -5.26
N ILE A 455 -16.02 -40.80 -4.08
CA ILE A 455 -16.25 -42.13 -3.48
C ILE A 455 -17.22 -42.94 -4.35
N SER A 456 -18.33 -42.34 -4.80
CA SER A 456 -19.32 -43.01 -5.66
C SER A 456 -18.75 -43.38 -7.04
N GLY A 457 -17.93 -42.52 -7.64
CA GLY A 457 -17.25 -42.77 -8.91
C GLY A 457 -16.18 -43.84 -8.83
N ARG A 458 -15.43 -43.90 -7.70
CA ARG A 458 -14.52 -45.03 -7.41
C ARG A 458 -15.26 -46.34 -7.23
N ARG A 459 -16.42 -46.30 -6.55
CA ARG A 459 -17.25 -47.50 -6.37
C ARG A 459 -17.87 -47.97 -7.70
N GLY A 460 -18.24 -47.05 -8.60
CA GLY A 460 -18.73 -47.38 -9.94
C GLY A 460 -17.65 -48.01 -10.85
N THR A 461 -16.42 -47.50 -10.82
CA THR A 461 -15.30 -48.05 -11.61
C THR A 461 -14.81 -49.41 -11.11
N LEU A 462 -14.91 -49.69 -9.81
CA LEU A 462 -14.66 -51.03 -9.24
C LEU A 462 -15.74 -52.06 -9.63
N VAL A 463 -16.97 -51.63 -9.90
CA VAL A 463 -18.08 -52.52 -10.28
C VAL A 463 -18.11 -52.79 -11.80
N THR A 464 -17.63 -51.89 -12.64
CA THR A 464 -17.52 -52.10 -14.10
C THR A 464 -16.23 -52.82 -14.53
N GLY A 465 -15.36 -53.17 -13.58
CA GLY A 465 -14.07 -53.83 -13.80
C GLY A 465 -14.06 -55.35 -13.57
N THR A 466 -15.22 -56.02 -13.60
CA THR A 466 -15.27 -57.49 -13.65
C THR A 466 -15.06 -57.94 -15.10
N PRO A 467 -13.99 -58.70 -15.43
CA PRO A 467 -13.85 -59.29 -16.75
C PRO A 467 -14.95 -60.33 -16.94
N ASN A 468 -15.66 -60.27 -18.06
CA ASN A 468 -16.49 -61.38 -18.53
C ASN A 468 -15.57 -62.61 -18.62
N ALA A 469 -15.80 -63.58 -17.74
CA ALA A 469 -15.35 -64.93 -17.96
C ALA A 469 -16.44 -65.61 -18.81
N ASP A 470 -16.12 -65.79 -20.09
CA ASP A 470 -16.56 -66.90 -20.94
C ASP A 470 -15.60 -67.01 -22.13
#